data_AF-A0A8K0BNU2-F1
#
_entry.id   AF-A0A8K0BNU2-F1
#
_cell.length_a   1.000
_cell.length_b   1.000
_cell.length_c   1.000
_cell.angle_alpha   90.00
_cell.angle_beta   90.00
_cell.angle_gamma   90.00
#
_symmetry.space_group_name_H-M   'P 1'
#
loop_
_entity.id
_entity.type
_entity.pdbx_description
1 polymer ?
#
loop_
_entity_poly.entity_id
_entity_poly.type
_entity_poly.pdbx_seq_one_letter_code
_entity_poly.pdbx_strand_id
1 'polypeptide(L)'
;LYSCSPQRVKKIALGLFPIVSWLPVYRFREWILSDIISGINTGLVAVLQGLAFALLVNIPPGYGLYAAFFPVLVYFIFGTSRHISVGPFPVLSLMVGGAVVRLVPDDIAGNGTSTNISAINEERVMVAASVTFLSGVFQLLLGILQFGFIVIYLSQSLISGFTTAAAIHVVVSQLKFMLQLPVPGFNKPFGIVYTLESVFSQITETNIADLVTSLVVLLIVFVVKEMNDRYKAKLPTPIPIELLVTVLAALISHFVNFEEKFNVAVVGKLEEGFQAPVAPDVGVLQNCIGDSISIAIVGFAVAFSVAKVYSIKHDYPVDGNQELIAFGLGNIVGGSFKGFASSTALSRSGVQESTGGKTQIAGIISAVIVLIVILGIGFLLAPLQK
;
A
#
# COMPACT_ATOMS: atom_id res chain seq x y z
N LEU A 1 8.39 25.92 -36.45
CA LEU A 1 9.08 24.72 -37.00
C LEU A 1 9.34 23.73 -35.86
N TYR A 2 8.43 22.77 -35.63
CA TYR A 2 8.71 21.63 -34.76
C TYR A 2 9.16 20.45 -35.64
N SER A 3 10.44 20.43 -36.04
CA SER A 3 10.99 19.24 -36.70
C SER A 3 11.24 18.17 -35.64
N CYS A 4 10.48 17.07 -35.67
CA CYS A 4 10.80 15.88 -34.90
C CYS A 4 12.06 15.24 -35.49
N SER A 5 13.22 15.52 -34.91
CA SER A 5 14.43 14.77 -35.25
C SER A 5 14.35 13.37 -34.63
N PRO A 6 14.84 12.31 -35.31
CA PRO A 6 14.83 10.95 -34.78
C PRO A 6 15.59 10.84 -33.44
N GLN A 7 16.58 11.71 -33.22
CA GLN A 7 17.32 11.82 -31.96
C GLN A 7 16.44 12.34 -30.81
N ARG A 8 15.52 13.27 -31.07
CA ARG A 8 14.59 13.81 -30.07
C ARG A 8 13.53 12.79 -29.68
N VAL A 9 13.02 12.03 -30.66
CA VAL A 9 12.11 10.89 -30.40
C VAL A 9 12.80 9.83 -29.55
N LYS A 10 14.05 9.47 -29.87
CA LYS A 10 14.84 8.52 -29.06
C LYS A 10 15.04 9.03 -27.62
N LYS A 11 15.33 10.33 -27.43
CA LYS A 11 15.48 10.92 -26.09
C LYS A 11 14.18 10.92 -25.29
N ILE A 12 13.04 11.21 -25.94
CA ILE A 12 11.72 11.17 -25.31
C ILE A 12 11.34 9.73 -24.94
N ALA A 13 11.57 8.77 -25.83
CA ALA A 13 11.30 7.35 -25.56
C ALA A 13 12.17 6.81 -24.41
N LEU A 14 13.45 7.21 -24.34
CA LEU A 14 14.34 6.85 -23.23
C LEU A 14 13.97 7.53 -21.91
N GLY A 15 13.36 8.72 -21.95
CA GLY A 15 12.81 9.38 -20.77
C GLY A 15 11.52 8.72 -20.27
N LEU A 16 10.63 8.33 -21.19
CA LEU A 16 9.34 7.70 -20.87
C LEU A 16 9.50 6.25 -20.38
N PHE A 17 10.52 5.53 -20.84
CA PHE A 17 10.83 4.16 -20.43
C PHE A 17 12.20 4.09 -19.74
N PRO A 18 12.32 4.52 -18.46
CA PRO A 18 13.58 4.45 -17.72
C PRO A 18 14.20 3.05 -17.67
N ILE A 19 13.37 1.99 -17.75
CA ILE A 19 13.83 0.60 -17.82
C ILE A 19 14.91 0.35 -18.87
N VAL A 20 14.79 0.99 -20.04
CA VAL A 20 15.74 0.80 -21.14
C VAL A 20 17.12 1.39 -20.79
N SER A 21 17.17 2.37 -19.89
CA SER A 21 18.41 3.02 -19.47
C SER A 21 19.16 2.25 -18.37
N TRP A 22 18.44 1.70 -17.38
CA TRP A 22 19.08 1.09 -16.21
C TRP A 22 19.28 -0.42 -16.35
N LEU A 23 18.39 -1.13 -17.06
CA LEU A 23 18.47 -2.59 -17.20
C LEU A 23 19.77 -3.06 -17.91
N PRO A 24 20.27 -2.41 -18.96
CA PRO A 24 21.53 -2.81 -19.60
C PRO A 24 22.78 -2.56 -18.74
N VAL A 25 22.70 -1.63 -17.78
CA VAL A 25 23.81 -1.27 -16.88
C VAL A 25 23.79 -2.13 -15.61
N TYR A 26 22.86 -3.09 -15.53
CA TYR A 26 22.70 -3.95 -14.37
C TYR A 26 23.90 -4.89 -14.17
N ARG A 27 24.56 -4.79 -13.01
CA ARG A 27 25.68 -5.66 -12.64
C ARG A 27 25.17 -6.97 -12.07
N PHE A 28 24.81 -7.90 -12.95
CA PHE A 28 24.15 -9.15 -12.59
C PHE A 28 24.85 -9.93 -11.47
N ARG A 29 26.18 -10.10 -11.55
CA ARG A 29 26.94 -10.89 -10.57
C ARG A 29 26.97 -10.27 -9.16
N GLU A 30 26.87 -8.95 -9.05
CA GLU A 30 27.00 -8.24 -7.79
C GLU A 30 25.65 -7.99 -7.12
N TRP A 31 24.62 -7.65 -7.90
CA TRP A 31 23.37 -7.10 -7.35
C TRP A 31 22.25 -8.13 -7.22
N ILE A 32 22.28 -9.23 -7.99
CA ILE A 32 21.13 -10.15 -8.07
C ILE A 32 20.79 -10.81 -6.73
N LEU A 33 21.80 -11.25 -5.98
CA LEU A 33 21.58 -11.89 -4.68
C LEU A 33 20.95 -10.92 -3.68
N SER A 34 21.42 -9.67 -3.69
CA SER A 34 20.89 -8.64 -2.81
C SER A 34 19.46 -8.24 -3.19
N ASP A 35 19.17 -8.10 -4.49
CA ASP A 35 17.83 -7.80 -4.99
C ASP A 35 16.86 -8.97 -4.74
N ILE A 36 17.31 -10.23 -4.80
CA ILE A 36 16.49 -11.40 -4.46
C ILE A 36 16.13 -11.40 -2.97
N ILE A 37 17.12 -11.31 -2.08
CA ILE A 37 16.88 -11.31 -0.64
C ILE A 37 15.97 -10.14 -0.26
N SER A 38 16.25 -8.97 -0.82
CA SER A 38 15.48 -7.75 -0.60
C SER A 38 14.06 -7.86 -1.12
N GLY A 39 13.87 -8.38 -2.33
CA GLY A 39 12.56 -8.55 -2.95
C GLY A 39 11.69 -9.58 -2.22
N ILE A 40 12.27 -10.68 -1.73
CA ILE A 40 11.56 -11.67 -0.92
C ILE A 40 11.06 -11.00 0.37
N ASN A 41 11.94 -10.35 1.13
CA ASN A 41 11.56 -9.68 2.38
C ASN A 41 10.52 -8.57 2.15
N THR A 42 10.70 -7.77 1.12
CA THR A 42 9.78 -6.68 0.77
C THR A 42 8.42 -7.21 0.33
N GLY A 43 8.39 -8.30 -0.45
CA GLY A 43 7.15 -8.96 -0.89
C GLY A 43 6.35 -9.52 0.28
N LEU A 44 7.01 -10.14 1.24
CA LEU A 44 6.36 -10.65 2.45
C LEU A 44 5.72 -9.51 3.27
N VAL A 45 6.44 -8.41 3.45
CA VAL A 45 5.88 -7.22 4.12
C VAL A 45 4.74 -6.61 3.31
N ALA A 46 4.83 -6.60 1.98
CA ALA A 46 3.79 -6.07 1.09
C ALA A 46 2.50 -6.87 1.16
N VAL A 47 2.57 -8.20 1.28
CA VAL A 47 1.41 -9.08 1.47
C VAL A 47 0.65 -8.70 2.75
N LEU A 48 1.36 -8.65 3.88
CA LEU A 48 0.76 -8.37 5.19
C LEU A 48 0.15 -6.96 5.24
N GLN A 49 0.90 -5.97 4.77
CA GLN A 49 0.43 -4.59 4.73
C GLN A 49 -0.73 -4.42 3.75
N GLY A 50 -0.73 -5.12 2.61
CA GLY A 50 -1.84 -5.08 1.67
C GLY A 50 -3.16 -5.53 2.31
N LEU A 51 -3.15 -6.67 3.01
CA LEU A 51 -4.31 -7.18 3.73
C LEU A 51 -4.81 -6.18 4.79
N ALA A 52 -3.91 -5.63 5.60
CA ALA A 52 -4.27 -4.67 6.64
C ALA A 52 -4.83 -3.35 6.06
N PHE A 53 -4.27 -2.88 4.94
CA PHE A 53 -4.71 -1.63 4.32
C PHE A 53 -6.03 -1.76 3.56
N ALA A 54 -6.36 -2.95 3.04
CA ALA A 54 -7.70 -3.22 2.51
C ALA A 54 -8.79 -3.08 3.60
N LEU A 55 -8.50 -3.46 4.85
CA LEU A 55 -9.40 -3.24 5.98
C LEU A 55 -9.63 -1.75 6.29
N LEU A 56 -8.67 -0.87 5.99
CA LEU A 56 -8.84 0.59 6.11
C LEU A 56 -9.74 1.16 5.01
N VAL A 57 -9.77 0.53 3.83
CA VAL A 57 -10.66 0.89 2.71
C VAL A 57 -12.09 0.38 2.93
N ASN A 58 -12.32 -0.50 3.92
CA ASN A 58 -13.59 -1.20 4.17
C ASN A 58 -13.99 -2.17 3.05
N ILE A 59 -13.00 -2.79 2.40
CA ILE A 59 -13.20 -3.84 1.39
C ILE A 59 -12.62 -5.19 1.88
N PRO A 60 -12.97 -6.32 1.25
CA PRO A 60 -12.38 -7.60 1.59
C PRO A 60 -10.84 -7.58 1.51
N PRO A 61 -10.11 -8.19 2.46
CA PRO A 61 -8.65 -8.10 2.55
C PRO A 61 -7.90 -8.53 1.28
N GLY A 62 -8.44 -9.49 0.53
CA GLY A 62 -7.81 -10.03 -0.68
C GLY A 62 -7.46 -8.97 -1.73
N TYR A 63 -8.28 -7.92 -1.88
CA TYR A 63 -8.02 -6.83 -2.82
C TYR A 63 -6.80 -5.97 -2.45
N GLY A 64 -6.31 -6.09 -1.21
CA GLY A 64 -5.01 -5.57 -0.78
C GLY A 64 -3.83 -6.16 -1.54
N LEU A 65 -3.91 -7.45 -1.90
CA LEU A 65 -2.88 -8.12 -2.68
C LEU A 65 -2.84 -7.61 -4.12
N TYR A 66 -4.00 -7.25 -4.67
CA TYR A 66 -4.12 -6.66 -6.02
C TYR A 66 -3.46 -5.29 -6.07
N ALA A 67 -3.71 -4.45 -5.06
CA ALA A 67 -3.05 -3.15 -4.89
C ALA A 67 -1.52 -3.29 -4.69
N ALA A 68 -1.04 -4.39 -4.09
CA ALA A 68 0.38 -4.66 -3.93
C ALA A 68 1.05 -5.25 -5.20
N PHE A 69 0.28 -5.85 -6.11
CA PHE A 69 0.80 -6.55 -7.28
C PHE A 69 0.86 -5.67 -8.54
N PHE A 70 -0.27 -5.17 -9.02
CA PHE A 70 -0.37 -4.50 -10.33
C PHE A 70 0.44 -3.21 -10.43
N PRO A 71 0.37 -2.28 -9.46
CA PRO A 71 1.11 -1.01 -9.54
C PRO A 71 2.63 -1.21 -9.56
N VAL A 72 3.15 -2.27 -8.92
CA VAL A 72 4.58 -2.58 -8.89
C VAL A 72 5.10 -2.98 -10.28
N LEU A 73 4.32 -3.78 -11.02
CA LEU A 73 4.69 -4.18 -12.39
C LEU A 73 4.78 -2.98 -13.32
N VAL A 74 3.85 -2.03 -13.19
CA VAL A 74 3.87 -0.79 -13.97
C VAL A 74 5.04 0.09 -13.54
N TYR A 75 5.27 0.23 -12.23
CA TYR A 75 6.37 1.03 -11.72
C TYR A 75 7.75 0.50 -12.14
N PHE A 76 7.92 -0.82 -12.27
CA PHE A 76 9.16 -1.41 -12.78
C PHE A 76 9.54 -0.88 -14.17
N ILE A 77 8.55 -0.61 -15.03
CA ILE A 77 8.75 -0.16 -16.41
C ILE A 77 8.97 1.36 -16.46
N PHE A 78 8.14 2.11 -15.74
CA PHE A 78 8.04 3.57 -15.87
C PHE A 78 8.73 4.36 -14.74
N GLY A 79 9.03 3.73 -13.61
CA GLY A 79 9.58 4.38 -12.43
C GLY A 79 11.06 4.77 -12.59
N THR A 80 11.46 5.85 -11.90
CA THR A 80 12.84 6.34 -11.92
C THR A 80 13.61 5.99 -10.66
N SER A 81 12.91 5.83 -9.53
CA SER A 81 13.57 5.53 -8.26
C SER A 81 13.96 4.06 -8.15
N ARG A 82 15.16 3.79 -7.62
CA ARG A 82 15.72 2.41 -7.53
C ARG A 82 15.32 1.65 -6.26
N HIS A 83 15.00 2.37 -5.18
CA HIS A 83 14.87 1.79 -3.83
C HIS A 83 13.45 1.84 -3.27
N ILE A 84 12.51 2.54 -3.92
CA ILE A 84 11.14 2.60 -3.39
C ILE A 84 10.38 1.32 -3.67
N SER A 85 9.55 0.91 -2.71
CA SER A 85 8.59 -0.19 -2.83
C SER A 85 7.19 0.36 -3.03
N VAL A 86 6.67 0.20 -4.24
CA VAL A 86 5.31 0.60 -4.61
C VAL A 86 4.28 -0.39 -4.06
N GLY A 87 3.10 0.10 -3.69
CA GLY A 87 1.98 -0.70 -3.18
C GLY A 87 1.02 0.11 -2.31
N PRO A 88 0.12 -0.54 -1.58
CA PRO A 88 -0.89 0.15 -0.79
C PRO A 88 -0.27 0.97 0.34
N PHE A 89 -0.89 2.12 0.66
CA PHE A 89 -0.42 3.05 1.68
C PHE A 89 -1.59 3.47 2.59
N PRO A 90 -1.41 3.50 3.92
CA PRO A 90 -2.55 3.61 4.85
C PRO A 90 -3.31 4.94 4.75
N VAL A 91 -2.64 6.07 4.49
CA VAL A 91 -3.34 7.36 4.32
C VAL A 91 -4.23 7.34 3.07
N LEU A 92 -3.72 6.84 1.94
CA LEU A 92 -4.54 6.70 0.74
C LEU A 92 -5.67 5.70 0.93
N SER A 93 -5.40 4.62 1.68
CA SER A 93 -6.39 3.60 2.01
C SER A 93 -7.55 4.18 2.81
N LEU A 94 -7.27 5.07 3.77
CA LEU A 94 -8.28 5.82 4.51
C LEU A 94 -9.04 6.82 3.64
N MET A 95 -8.37 7.52 2.72
CA MET A 95 -9.02 8.45 1.79
C MET A 95 -9.98 7.72 0.84
N VAL A 96 -9.55 6.59 0.27
CA VAL A 96 -10.42 5.72 -0.55
C VAL A 96 -11.54 5.15 0.31
N GLY A 97 -11.25 4.67 1.52
CA GLY A 97 -12.25 4.15 2.44
C GLY A 97 -13.30 5.19 2.84
N GLY A 98 -12.91 6.46 2.98
CA GLY A 98 -13.83 7.57 3.21
C GLY A 98 -14.78 7.83 2.04
N ALA A 99 -14.31 7.64 0.80
CA ALA A 99 -15.18 7.72 -0.38
C ALA A 99 -16.12 6.51 -0.47
N VAL A 100 -15.62 5.31 -0.15
CA VAL A 100 -16.40 4.06 -0.12
C VAL A 100 -17.55 4.16 0.89
N VAL A 101 -17.27 4.54 2.14
CA VAL A 101 -18.29 4.66 3.20
C VAL A 101 -19.33 5.75 2.89
N ARG A 102 -18.93 6.82 2.20
CA ARG A 102 -19.86 7.88 1.81
C ARG A 102 -20.85 7.45 0.73
N LEU A 103 -20.40 6.64 -0.23
CA LEU A 103 -21.24 6.17 -1.33
C LEU A 103 -22.02 4.91 -0.99
N VAL A 104 -21.44 4.03 -0.18
CA VAL A 104 -22.03 2.75 0.26
C VAL A 104 -22.01 2.69 1.78
N PRO A 105 -22.90 3.45 2.46
CA PRO A 105 -22.98 3.45 3.92
C PRO A 105 -23.42 2.08 4.46
N ASP A 106 -23.03 1.77 5.70
CA ASP A 106 -23.41 0.54 6.40
C ASP A 106 -24.95 0.44 6.64
N ASP A 107 -25.67 1.57 6.60
CA ASP A 107 -27.09 1.71 6.93
C ASP A 107 -28.07 1.29 5.83
N ILE A 108 -27.61 0.69 4.72
CA ILE A 108 -28.49 -0.04 3.77
C ILE A 108 -29.12 -1.29 4.47
N ALA A 109 -28.81 -1.53 5.74
CA ALA A 109 -29.52 -2.39 6.68
C ALA A 109 -30.93 -1.88 7.10
N GLY A 110 -31.46 -0.81 6.50
CA GLY A 110 -32.83 -0.34 6.70
C GLY A 110 -33.82 -0.91 5.67
N ASN A 111 -34.68 -1.84 6.12
CA ASN A 111 -35.85 -2.42 5.44
C ASN A 111 -35.62 -3.38 4.25
N GLY A 112 -35.55 -4.68 4.56
CA GLY A 112 -35.95 -5.76 3.64
C GLY A 112 -34.91 -6.88 3.49
N THR A 113 -35.28 -8.08 3.95
CA THR A 113 -34.78 -9.41 3.54
C THR A 113 -33.28 -9.56 3.24
N SER A 114 -32.54 -10.24 4.15
CA SER A 114 -31.19 -10.79 3.94
C SER A 114 -30.29 -9.91 3.08
N THR A 115 -29.78 -8.82 3.65
CA THR A 115 -28.72 -8.02 3.06
C THR A 115 -27.57 -8.95 2.68
N ASN A 116 -27.40 -9.19 1.37
CA ASN A 116 -26.29 -10.00 0.87
C ASN A 116 -24.99 -9.23 1.13
N ILE A 117 -24.30 -9.56 2.22
CA ILE A 117 -22.99 -8.98 2.60
C ILE A 117 -22.00 -9.06 1.43
N SER A 118 -22.09 -10.11 0.61
CA SER A 118 -21.29 -10.26 -0.62
C SER A 118 -21.55 -9.15 -1.64
N ALA A 119 -22.81 -8.79 -1.88
CA ALA A 119 -23.18 -7.77 -2.86
C ALA A 119 -22.72 -6.37 -2.43
N ILE A 120 -22.84 -6.06 -1.14
CA ILE A 120 -22.33 -4.79 -0.57
C ILE A 120 -20.81 -4.73 -0.71
N ASN A 121 -20.10 -5.82 -0.42
CA ASN A 121 -18.65 -5.88 -0.56
C ASN A 121 -18.20 -5.70 -2.02
N GLU A 122 -18.91 -6.29 -2.97
CA GLU A 122 -18.63 -6.09 -4.41
C GLU A 122 -18.83 -4.63 -4.82
N GLU A 123 -19.89 -3.96 -4.36
CA GLU A 123 -20.13 -2.55 -4.63
C GLU A 123 -19.03 -1.66 -4.05
N ARG A 124 -18.60 -1.93 -2.81
CA ARG A 124 -17.47 -1.21 -2.17
C ARG A 124 -16.17 -1.35 -2.95
N VAL A 125 -15.90 -2.55 -3.44
CA VAL A 125 -14.72 -2.82 -4.28
C VAL A 125 -14.81 -2.05 -5.60
N MET A 126 -15.99 -2.01 -6.23
CA MET A 126 -16.22 -1.24 -7.45
C MET A 126 -16.03 0.25 -7.25
N VAL A 127 -16.47 0.79 -6.11
CA VAL A 127 -16.24 2.19 -5.74
C VAL A 127 -14.75 2.46 -5.54
N ALA A 128 -14.06 1.64 -4.74
CA ALA A 128 -12.63 1.78 -4.48
C ALA A 128 -11.81 1.72 -5.78
N ALA A 129 -12.13 0.78 -6.67
CA ALA A 129 -11.52 0.60 -7.98
C ALA A 129 -11.73 1.83 -8.88
N SER A 130 -12.95 2.36 -8.94
CA SER A 130 -13.31 3.52 -9.78
C SER A 130 -12.62 4.81 -9.32
N VAL A 131 -12.60 5.08 -8.01
CA VAL A 131 -11.87 6.21 -7.42
C VAL A 131 -10.37 6.10 -7.70
N THR A 132 -9.83 4.89 -7.59
CA THR A 132 -8.40 4.63 -7.84
C THR A 132 -8.03 4.84 -9.30
N PHE A 133 -8.87 4.35 -10.22
CA PHE A 133 -8.71 4.57 -11.64
C PHE A 133 -8.72 6.06 -11.98
N LEU A 134 -9.70 6.80 -11.46
CA LEU A 134 -9.81 8.24 -11.69
C LEU A 134 -8.64 9.04 -11.11
N SER A 135 -8.18 8.65 -9.92
CA SER A 135 -6.99 9.23 -9.30
C SER A 135 -5.74 8.99 -10.16
N GLY A 136 -5.60 7.79 -10.73
CA GLY A 136 -4.54 7.48 -11.68
C GLY A 136 -4.61 8.31 -12.96
N VAL A 137 -5.82 8.55 -13.50
CA VAL A 137 -6.03 9.45 -14.64
C VAL A 137 -5.58 10.87 -14.30
N PHE A 138 -5.95 11.41 -13.13
CA PHE A 138 -5.49 12.73 -12.70
C PHE A 138 -3.96 12.79 -12.53
N GLN A 139 -3.34 11.78 -11.93
CA GLN A 139 -1.88 11.71 -11.81
C GLN A 139 -1.20 11.68 -13.18
N LEU A 140 -1.72 10.89 -14.12
CA LEU A 140 -1.23 10.83 -15.49
C LEU A 140 -1.37 12.19 -16.20
N LEU A 141 -2.52 12.84 -16.07
CA LEU A 141 -2.76 14.18 -16.64
C LEU A 141 -1.79 15.21 -16.06
N LEU A 142 -1.59 15.22 -14.75
CA LEU A 142 -0.60 16.10 -14.10
C LEU A 142 0.83 15.81 -14.59
N GLY A 143 1.18 14.54 -14.80
CA GLY A 143 2.48 14.14 -15.34
C GLY A 143 2.68 14.62 -16.79
N ILE A 144 1.67 14.47 -17.64
CA ILE A 144 1.69 14.95 -19.04
C ILE A 144 1.79 16.49 -19.09
N LEU A 145 1.05 17.17 -18.21
CA LEU A 145 1.11 18.64 -18.05
C LEU A 145 2.39 19.12 -17.34
N GLN A 146 3.32 18.20 -17.03
CA GLN A 146 4.60 18.46 -16.38
C GLN A 146 4.48 19.15 -15.01
N PHE A 147 3.40 18.90 -14.26
CA PHE A 147 3.16 19.46 -12.92
C PHE A 147 4.15 18.97 -11.85
N GLY A 148 4.99 17.97 -12.17
CA GLY A 148 6.05 17.48 -11.30
C GLY A 148 7.14 18.52 -11.02
N PHE A 149 7.16 19.67 -11.70
CA PHE A 149 8.05 20.79 -11.36
C PHE A 149 7.79 21.35 -9.94
N ILE A 150 6.54 21.32 -9.45
CA ILE A 150 6.16 21.84 -8.13
C ILE A 150 7.00 21.20 -7.02
N VAL A 151 7.39 19.96 -7.26
CA VAL A 151 8.14 19.14 -6.33
C VAL A 151 9.53 19.67 -6.04
N ILE A 152 10.14 20.41 -6.98
CA ILE A 152 11.45 21.05 -6.80
C ILE A 152 11.40 22.09 -5.67
N TYR A 153 10.21 22.61 -5.36
CA TYR A 153 10.00 23.62 -4.32
C TYR A 153 9.60 23.02 -2.95
N LEU A 154 9.48 21.70 -2.83
CA LEU A 154 9.19 21.07 -1.54
C LEU A 154 10.43 21.10 -0.64
N SER A 155 10.35 21.90 0.43
CA SER A 155 11.43 21.96 1.43
C SER A 155 11.54 20.64 2.19
N GLN A 156 12.73 20.32 2.71
CA GLN A 156 12.93 19.16 3.58
C GLN A 156 12.03 19.23 4.82
N SER A 157 11.79 20.43 5.36
CA SER A 157 10.89 20.66 6.50
C SER A 157 9.45 20.26 6.19
N LEU A 158 8.96 20.54 4.98
CA LEU A 158 7.62 20.14 4.55
C LEU A 158 7.50 18.61 4.47
N ILE A 159 8.51 17.95 3.89
CA ILE A 159 8.56 16.48 3.78
C ILE A 159 8.57 15.84 5.18
N SER A 160 9.39 16.35 6.10
CA SER A 160 9.48 15.87 7.48
C SER A 160 8.17 16.07 8.25
N GLY A 161 7.55 17.26 8.16
CA GLY A 161 6.28 17.55 8.81
C GLY A 161 5.13 16.67 8.31
N PHE A 162 5.04 16.49 6.99
CA PHE A 162 4.01 15.64 6.38
C PHE A 162 4.18 14.16 6.77
N THR A 163 5.40 13.63 6.73
CA THR A 163 5.67 12.23 7.11
C THR A 163 5.38 11.96 8.59
N THR A 164 5.71 12.91 9.47
CA THR A 164 5.39 12.82 10.91
C THR A 164 3.88 12.83 11.16
N ALA A 165 3.15 13.75 10.52
CA ALA A 165 1.68 13.81 10.63
C ALA A 165 1.02 12.54 10.09
N ALA A 166 1.49 12.03 8.96
CA ALA A 166 1.01 10.76 8.41
C ALA A 166 1.25 9.59 9.37
N ALA A 167 2.42 9.52 10.01
CA ALA A 167 2.73 8.48 11.00
C ALA A 167 1.76 8.50 12.18
N ILE A 168 1.47 9.68 12.75
CA ILE A 168 0.46 9.84 13.82
C ILE A 168 -0.92 9.37 13.34
N HIS A 169 -1.32 9.76 12.12
CA HIS A 169 -2.59 9.36 11.54
C HIS A 169 -2.71 7.85 11.36
N VAL A 170 -1.61 7.18 10.97
CA VAL A 170 -1.57 5.71 10.87
C VAL A 170 -1.77 5.09 12.24
N VAL A 171 -1.01 5.51 13.27
CA VAL A 171 -1.14 4.96 14.64
C VAL A 171 -2.58 5.07 15.13
N VAL A 172 -3.22 6.22 15.00
CA VAL A 172 -4.62 6.40 15.42
C VAL A 172 -5.57 5.48 14.65
N SER A 173 -5.37 5.31 13.33
CA SER A 173 -6.21 4.43 12.52
C SER A 173 -6.06 2.94 12.84
N GLN A 174 -4.94 2.52 13.45
CA GLN A 174 -4.69 1.13 13.85
C GLN A 174 -5.31 0.79 15.21
N LEU A 175 -5.61 1.78 16.06
CA LEU A 175 -6.17 1.55 17.40
C LEU A 175 -7.48 0.74 17.35
N LYS A 176 -8.32 0.95 16.33
CA LYS A 176 -9.57 0.20 16.18
C LYS A 176 -9.36 -1.30 15.94
N PHE A 177 -8.27 -1.69 15.29
CA PHE A 177 -7.94 -3.11 15.07
C PHE A 177 -7.27 -3.70 16.30
N MET A 178 -6.32 -2.99 16.92
CA MET A 178 -5.65 -3.44 18.15
C MET A 178 -6.63 -3.66 19.32
N LEU A 179 -7.69 -2.86 19.41
CA LEU A 179 -8.72 -2.96 20.44
C LEU A 179 -9.97 -3.74 19.97
N GLN A 180 -10.03 -4.13 18.69
CA GLN A 180 -11.19 -4.75 18.05
C GLN A 180 -12.51 -3.96 18.25
N LEU A 181 -12.46 -2.63 18.10
CA LEU A 181 -13.62 -1.76 18.31
C LEU A 181 -14.33 -1.42 16.98
N PRO A 182 -15.68 -1.40 16.95
CA PRO A 182 -16.46 -1.00 15.79
C PRO A 182 -16.44 0.53 15.60
N VAL A 183 -15.30 1.08 15.19
CA VAL A 183 -15.13 2.52 14.98
C VAL A 183 -15.40 2.90 13.52
N PRO A 184 -16.37 3.79 13.25
CA PRO A 184 -16.67 4.26 11.90
C PRO A 184 -15.55 5.15 11.35
N GLY A 185 -15.41 5.17 10.02
CA GLY A 185 -14.45 6.04 9.33
C GLY A 185 -14.95 7.48 9.20
N PHE A 186 -14.27 8.44 9.84
CA PHE A 186 -14.64 9.86 9.74
C PHE A 186 -13.85 10.60 8.65
N ASN A 187 -14.51 10.94 7.54
CA ASN A 187 -13.92 11.72 6.43
C ASN A 187 -14.34 13.21 6.49
N LYS A 188 -14.09 13.86 7.63
CA LYS A 188 -14.37 15.29 7.87
C LYS A 188 -13.13 16.00 8.43
N PRO A 189 -13.03 17.33 8.36
CA PRO A 189 -11.99 18.08 9.06
C PRO A 189 -11.93 17.64 10.54
N PHE A 190 -10.71 17.45 11.05
CA PHE A 190 -10.48 16.88 12.39
C PHE A 190 -10.99 15.42 12.58
N GLY A 191 -11.16 14.65 11.50
CA GLY A 191 -11.61 13.24 11.55
C GLY A 191 -10.80 12.35 12.51
N ILE A 192 -9.49 12.61 12.66
CA ILE A 192 -8.63 11.93 13.63
C ILE A 192 -9.09 12.14 15.09
N VAL A 193 -9.59 13.33 15.44
CA VAL A 193 -10.08 13.66 16.78
C VAL A 193 -11.37 12.90 17.06
N TYR A 194 -12.29 12.84 16.10
CA TYR A 194 -13.52 12.06 16.22
C TYR A 194 -13.25 10.55 16.31
N THR A 195 -12.23 10.07 15.60
CA THR A 195 -11.78 8.67 15.71
C THR A 195 -11.28 8.38 17.12
N LEU A 196 -10.44 9.26 17.69
CA LEU A 196 -9.97 9.12 19.08
C LEU A 196 -11.12 9.18 20.09
N GLU A 197 -12.03 10.15 19.94
CA GLU A 197 -13.23 10.27 20.79
C GLU A 197 -14.04 8.97 20.80
N SER A 198 -14.28 8.38 19.61
CA SER A 198 -15.02 7.12 19.49
C SER A 198 -14.28 5.94 20.12
N VAL A 199 -12.96 5.86 19.92
CA VAL A 199 -12.11 4.82 20.55
C VAL A 199 -12.14 4.93 22.07
N PHE A 200 -12.00 6.13 22.63
CA PHE A 200 -12.02 6.34 24.08
C PHE A 200 -13.41 6.12 24.68
N SER A 201 -14.48 6.47 23.97
CA SER A 201 -15.86 6.23 24.43
C SER A 201 -16.22 4.74 24.48
N GLN A 202 -15.63 3.92 23.61
CA GLN A 202 -15.94 2.48 23.49
C GLN A 202 -14.88 1.58 24.13
N ILE A 203 -13.93 2.15 24.89
CA ILE A 203 -12.77 1.40 25.41
C ILE A 203 -13.16 0.20 26.29
N THR A 204 -14.35 0.23 26.90
CA THR A 204 -14.89 -0.86 27.71
C THR A 204 -15.35 -2.08 26.90
N GLU A 205 -15.60 -1.93 25.60
CA GLU A 205 -16.03 -3.01 24.70
C GLU A 205 -14.86 -3.73 24.01
N THR A 206 -13.63 -3.41 24.43
CA THR A 206 -12.39 -3.97 23.87
C THR A 206 -12.31 -5.48 24.06
N ASN A 207 -11.89 -6.21 23.02
CA ASN A 207 -11.52 -7.61 23.18
C ASN A 207 -10.12 -7.73 23.79
N ILE A 208 -10.05 -8.35 24.97
CA ILE A 208 -8.81 -8.53 25.72
C ILE A 208 -7.82 -9.43 24.96
N ALA A 209 -8.32 -10.42 24.21
CA ALA A 209 -7.46 -11.34 23.46
C ALA A 209 -6.66 -10.58 22.38
N ASP A 210 -7.34 -9.75 21.58
CA ASP A 210 -6.69 -8.95 20.52
C ASP A 210 -5.78 -7.86 21.07
N LEU A 211 -6.13 -7.26 22.21
CA LEU A 211 -5.26 -6.32 22.89
C LEU A 211 -3.96 -6.98 23.35
N VAL A 212 -4.05 -8.16 23.98
CA VAL A 212 -2.86 -8.88 24.47
C VAL A 212 -2.01 -9.37 23.31
N THR A 213 -2.60 -9.95 22.26
CA THR A 213 -1.83 -10.43 21.10
C THR A 213 -1.16 -9.28 20.37
N SER A 214 -1.85 -8.16 20.14
CA SER A 214 -1.28 -6.98 19.49
C SER A 214 -0.13 -6.36 20.29
N LEU A 215 -0.23 -6.29 21.63
CA LEU A 215 0.86 -5.81 22.50
C LEU A 215 2.08 -6.76 22.48
N VAL A 216 1.85 -8.07 22.51
CA VAL A 216 2.93 -9.07 22.43
C VAL A 216 3.63 -8.99 21.08
N VAL A 217 2.88 -8.91 19.98
CA VAL A 217 3.43 -8.75 18.62
C VAL A 217 4.26 -7.47 18.53
N LEU A 218 3.73 -6.34 19.04
CA LEU A 218 4.44 -5.05 19.05
C LEU A 218 5.76 -5.15 19.82
N LEU A 219 5.74 -5.77 21.01
CA LEU A 219 6.94 -5.95 21.83
C LEU A 219 7.99 -6.82 21.12
N ILE A 220 7.59 -7.95 20.55
CA ILE A 220 8.49 -8.86 19.83
C ILE A 220 9.12 -8.13 18.63
N VAL A 221 8.32 -7.46 17.80
CA VAL A 221 8.81 -6.74 16.63
C VAL A 221 9.77 -5.61 17.04
N PHE A 222 9.44 -4.87 18.10
CA PHE A 222 10.29 -3.80 18.62
C PHE A 222 11.65 -4.34 19.10
N VAL A 223 11.65 -5.36 19.95
CA VAL A 223 12.88 -5.95 20.51
C VAL A 223 13.76 -6.53 19.40
N VAL A 224 13.19 -7.28 18.45
CA VAL A 224 13.99 -7.90 17.39
C VAL A 224 14.52 -6.87 16.40
N LYS A 225 13.80 -5.78 16.13
CA LYS A 225 14.32 -4.68 15.30
C LYS A 225 15.51 -3.99 15.96
N GLU A 226 15.40 -3.68 17.25
CA GLU A 226 16.51 -3.09 18.00
C GLU A 226 17.72 -4.03 18.05
N MET A 227 17.49 -5.33 18.17
CA MET A 227 18.55 -6.34 18.09
C MET A 227 19.18 -6.41 16.69
N ASN A 228 18.38 -6.39 15.63
CA ASN A 228 18.86 -6.39 14.25
C ASN A 228 19.76 -5.18 13.99
N ASP A 229 19.38 -4.00 14.47
CA ASP A 229 20.18 -2.77 14.32
C ASP A 229 21.46 -2.83 15.15
N ARG A 230 21.39 -3.29 16.40
CA ARG A 230 22.56 -3.42 17.29
C ARG A 230 23.57 -4.45 16.82
N TYR A 231 23.11 -5.56 16.24
CA TYR A 231 23.94 -6.67 15.75
C TYR A 231 24.11 -6.69 14.23
N LYS A 232 23.81 -5.58 13.56
CA LYS A 232 23.91 -5.44 12.10
C LYS A 232 25.28 -5.84 11.53
N ALA A 233 26.36 -5.63 12.29
CA ALA A 233 27.71 -5.99 11.87
C ALA A 233 28.02 -7.50 11.94
N LYS A 234 27.25 -8.27 12.72
CA LYS A 234 27.44 -9.72 12.91
C LYS A 234 26.42 -10.57 12.14
N LEU A 235 25.28 -10.00 11.78
CA LEU A 235 24.23 -10.69 11.04
C LEU A 235 24.45 -10.52 9.53
N PRO A 236 24.49 -11.61 8.74
CA PRO A 236 24.68 -11.54 7.29
C PRO A 236 23.48 -10.89 6.57
N THR A 237 22.28 -11.01 7.15
CA THR A 237 21.03 -10.43 6.64
C THR A 237 20.11 -10.06 7.81
N PRO A 238 19.34 -8.96 7.74
CA PRO A 238 18.37 -8.62 8.76
C PRO A 238 17.28 -9.71 8.84
N ILE A 239 16.88 -10.07 10.06
CA ILE A 239 15.85 -11.08 10.29
C ILE A 239 14.48 -10.49 9.90
N PRO A 240 13.70 -11.13 9.00
CA PRO A 240 12.37 -10.67 8.61
C PRO A 240 11.34 -10.99 9.70
N ILE A 241 11.40 -10.25 10.81
CA ILE A 241 10.58 -10.51 11.99
C ILE A 241 9.08 -10.37 11.72
N GLU A 242 8.68 -9.46 10.82
CA GLU A 242 7.28 -9.28 10.45
C GLU A 242 6.68 -10.57 9.89
N LEU A 243 7.44 -11.34 9.10
CA LEU A 243 6.98 -12.63 8.58
C LEU A 243 6.91 -13.67 9.70
N LEU A 244 7.98 -13.82 10.48
CA LEU A 244 8.05 -14.86 11.50
C LEU A 244 6.91 -14.71 12.50
N VAL A 245 6.65 -13.49 12.95
CA VAL A 245 5.59 -13.22 13.92
C VAL A 245 4.20 -13.46 13.32
N THR A 246 3.97 -13.11 12.05
CA THR A 246 2.66 -13.34 11.41
C THR A 246 2.40 -14.81 11.11
N VAL A 247 3.40 -15.58 10.69
CA VAL A 247 3.28 -17.04 10.53
C VAL A 247 3.01 -17.69 11.89
N LEU A 248 3.75 -17.31 12.94
CA LEU A 248 3.52 -17.80 14.29
C LEU A 248 2.12 -17.43 14.79
N ALA A 249 1.68 -16.18 14.58
CA ALA A 249 0.35 -15.73 14.96
C ALA A 249 -0.75 -16.50 14.22
N ALA A 250 -0.61 -16.75 12.92
CA ALA A 250 -1.56 -17.55 12.14
C ALA A 250 -1.63 -19.01 12.64
N LEU A 251 -0.48 -19.62 12.92
CA LEU A 251 -0.40 -20.98 13.47
C LEU A 251 -1.06 -21.06 14.85
N ILE A 252 -0.72 -20.15 15.76
CA ILE A 252 -1.30 -20.10 17.11
C ILE A 252 -2.81 -19.86 17.01
N SER A 253 -3.25 -18.94 16.14
CA SER A 253 -4.66 -18.66 15.91
C SER A 253 -5.43 -19.90 15.46
N HIS A 254 -4.86 -20.66 14.52
CA HIS A 254 -5.44 -21.88 13.99
C HIS A 254 -5.48 -23.03 15.02
N PHE A 255 -4.39 -23.28 15.76
CA PHE A 255 -4.36 -24.39 16.72
C PHE A 255 -5.18 -24.13 17.98
N VAL A 256 -5.32 -22.86 18.39
CA VAL A 256 -6.05 -22.51 19.61
C VAL A 256 -7.55 -22.27 19.31
N ASN A 257 -7.94 -22.11 18.04
CA ASN A 257 -9.26 -21.64 17.59
C ASN A 257 -9.64 -20.31 18.25
N PHE A 258 -8.84 -19.27 17.99
CA PHE A 258 -9.06 -17.95 18.59
C PHE A 258 -10.41 -17.32 18.21
N GLU A 259 -10.86 -17.55 16.97
CA GLU A 259 -12.16 -17.06 16.48
C GLU A 259 -13.31 -17.62 17.33
N GLU A 260 -13.40 -18.94 17.49
CA GLU A 260 -14.50 -19.58 18.22
C GLU A 260 -14.45 -19.35 19.73
N LYS A 261 -13.25 -19.33 20.33
CA LYS A 261 -13.10 -19.24 21.79
C LYS A 261 -13.10 -17.82 22.34
N PHE A 262 -12.53 -16.89 21.59
CA PHE A 262 -12.30 -15.52 22.06
C PHE A 262 -13.02 -14.47 21.19
N ASN A 263 -13.80 -14.89 20.19
CA ASN A 263 -14.53 -14.00 19.27
C ASN A 263 -13.62 -12.95 18.61
N VAL A 264 -12.41 -13.37 18.28
CA VAL A 264 -11.41 -12.52 17.62
C VAL A 264 -11.75 -12.36 16.13
N ALA A 265 -11.60 -11.14 15.63
CA ALA A 265 -11.78 -10.86 14.21
C ALA A 265 -10.60 -11.40 13.39
N VAL A 266 -10.89 -12.34 12.50
CA VAL A 266 -9.90 -12.91 11.57
C VAL A 266 -10.03 -12.34 10.15
N VAL A 267 -8.96 -12.48 9.35
CA VAL A 267 -8.93 -12.08 7.93
C VAL A 267 -10.03 -12.76 7.12
N GLY A 268 -10.32 -14.02 7.43
CA GLY A 268 -11.37 -14.80 6.79
C GLY A 268 -10.95 -15.39 5.43
N LYS A 269 -11.91 -15.99 4.73
CA LYS A 269 -11.63 -16.70 3.47
C LYS A 269 -11.23 -15.71 2.36
N LEU A 270 -10.05 -15.92 1.80
CA LEU A 270 -9.57 -15.21 0.62
C LEU A 270 -9.99 -15.96 -0.65
N GLU A 271 -10.45 -15.22 -1.65
CA GLU A 271 -10.69 -15.80 -2.97
C GLU A 271 -9.35 -16.11 -3.65
N GLU A 272 -9.25 -17.32 -4.20
CA GLU A 272 -8.06 -17.77 -4.91
C GLU A 272 -8.08 -17.26 -6.36
N GLY A 273 -6.93 -16.81 -6.84
CA GLY A 273 -6.77 -16.38 -8.22
C GLY A 273 -7.10 -14.91 -8.48
N PHE A 274 -7.03 -14.56 -9.76
CA PHE A 274 -7.35 -13.22 -10.24
C PHE A 274 -8.81 -13.13 -10.66
N GLN A 275 -9.46 -12.07 -10.22
CA GLN A 275 -10.73 -11.65 -10.79
C GLN A 275 -10.54 -10.93 -12.12
N ALA A 276 -11.55 -11.08 -12.99
CA ALA A 276 -11.56 -10.40 -14.27
C ALA A 276 -11.52 -8.87 -14.12
N PRO A 277 -10.85 -8.16 -15.04
CA PRO A 277 -10.83 -6.69 -15.03
C PRO A 277 -12.23 -6.14 -15.25
N VAL A 278 -12.54 -5.04 -14.60
CA VAL A 278 -13.86 -4.40 -14.67
C VAL A 278 -13.73 -2.94 -15.09
N ALA A 279 -14.66 -2.49 -15.92
CA ALA A 279 -14.75 -1.09 -16.29
C ALA A 279 -15.18 -0.25 -15.08
N PRO A 280 -14.55 0.92 -14.83
CA PRO A 280 -14.95 1.80 -13.73
C PRO A 280 -16.36 2.34 -13.96
N ASP A 281 -17.14 2.45 -12.89
CA ASP A 281 -18.51 2.93 -12.95
C ASP A 281 -18.54 4.45 -13.17
N VAL A 282 -19.11 4.87 -14.31
CA VAL A 282 -19.21 6.27 -14.70
C VAL A 282 -20.00 7.12 -13.70
N GLY A 283 -21.01 6.54 -13.04
CA GLY A 283 -21.78 7.24 -12.00
C GLY A 283 -20.93 7.54 -10.76
N VAL A 284 -20.13 6.56 -10.33
CA VAL A 284 -19.18 6.73 -9.22
C VAL A 284 -18.09 7.75 -9.58
N LEU A 285 -17.61 7.74 -10.83
CA LEU A 285 -16.59 8.68 -11.30
C LEU A 285 -17.03 10.13 -11.14
N GLN A 286 -18.29 10.46 -11.48
CA GLN A 286 -18.82 11.82 -11.36
C GLN A 286 -18.90 12.29 -9.91
N ASN A 287 -19.28 11.40 -8.99
CA ASN A 287 -19.44 11.72 -7.58
C ASN A 287 -18.10 11.78 -6.81
N CYS A 288 -17.02 11.22 -7.36
CA CYS A 288 -15.72 11.11 -6.69
C CYS A 288 -14.61 11.96 -7.33
N ILE A 289 -14.95 12.94 -8.17
CA ILE A 289 -13.95 13.81 -8.81
C ILE A 289 -13.09 14.51 -7.75
N GLY A 290 -13.72 15.09 -6.73
CA GLY A 290 -13.03 15.80 -5.65
C GLY A 290 -12.07 14.91 -4.88
N ASP A 291 -12.52 13.74 -4.43
CA ASP A 291 -11.68 12.80 -3.68
C ASP A 291 -10.51 12.29 -4.54
N SER A 292 -10.76 12.00 -5.81
CA SER A 292 -9.76 11.47 -6.73
C SER A 292 -8.62 12.45 -6.97
N ILE A 293 -8.91 13.76 -7.06
CA ILE A 293 -7.91 14.82 -7.16
C ILE A 293 -7.09 14.89 -5.87
N SER A 294 -7.73 14.87 -4.71
CA SER A 294 -7.03 14.88 -3.42
C SER A 294 -6.13 13.64 -3.25
N ILE A 295 -6.64 12.45 -3.56
CA ILE A 295 -5.88 11.19 -3.52
C ILE A 295 -4.70 11.24 -4.51
N ALA A 296 -4.90 11.82 -5.70
CA ALA A 296 -3.85 11.93 -6.71
C ALA A 296 -2.67 12.79 -6.22
N ILE A 297 -2.98 13.96 -5.67
CA ILE A 297 -1.99 14.92 -5.15
C ILE A 297 -1.27 14.34 -3.93
N VAL A 298 -2.02 13.83 -2.95
CA VAL A 298 -1.45 13.26 -1.72
C VAL A 298 -0.61 12.03 -2.05
N GLY A 299 -1.10 11.15 -2.92
CA GLY A 299 -0.40 9.93 -3.32
C GLY A 299 0.92 10.21 -4.02
N PHE A 300 0.96 11.24 -4.88
CA PHE A 300 2.18 11.70 -5.51
C PHE A 300 3.13 12.38 -4.52
N ALA A 301 2.62 13.25 -3.64
CA ALA A 301 3.45 13.95 -2.65
C ALA A 301 4.15 12.97 -1.71
N VAL A 302 3.45 11.94 -1.21
CA VAL A 302 4.04 10.83 -0.44
C VAL A 302 5.11 10.14 -1.26
N ALA A 303 4.75 9.77 -2.50
CA ALA A 303 5.61 8.94 -3.31
C ALA A 303 6.94 9.59 -3.63
N PHE A 304 6.86 10.83 -4.09
CA PHE A 304 8.04 11.62 -4.37
C PHE A 304 8.85 11.89 -3.12
N SER A 305 8.21 12.21 -1.98
CA SER A 305 8.91 12.45 -0.72
C SER A 305 9.80 11.28 -0.33
N VAL A 306 9.27 10.05 -0.39
CA VAL A 306 10.04 8.83 -0.11
C VAL A 306 11.12 8.61 -1.16
N ALA A 307 10.81 8.78 -2.45
CA ALA A 307 11.80 8.65 -3.52
C ALA A 307 12.96 9.64 -3.36
N LYS A 308 12.67 10.87 -2.92
CA LYS A 308 13.67 11.92 -2.71
C LYS A 308 14.59 11.64 -1.55
N VAL A 309 14.09 11.03 -0.46
CA VAL A 309 14.93 10.58 0.67
C VAL A 309 16.01 9.61 0.18
N TYR A 310 15.66 8.61 -0.63
CA TYR A 310 16.64 7.65 -1.16
C TYR A 310 17.51 8.21 -2.29
N SER A 311 16.97 9.13 -3.10
CA SER A 311 17.72 9.88 -4.11
C SER A 311 18.88 10.66 -3.49
N ILE A 312 18.64 11.36 -2.38
CA ILE A 312 19.68 12.09 -1.63
C ILE A 312 20.65 11.12 -0.97
N LYS A 313 20.13 10.03 -0.36
CA LYS A 313 20.95 9.04 0.36
C LYS A 313 21.94 8.29 -0.55
N HIS A 314 21.54 7.96 -1.77
CA HIS A 314 22.34 7.17 -2.71
C HIS A 314 22.81 7.95 -3.95
N ASP A 315 22.69 9.27 -3.92
CA ASP A 315 23.18 10.20 -4.96
C ASP A 315 22.76 9.82 -6.39
N TYR A 316 21.45 9.71 -6.63
CA TYR A 316 20.90 9.51 -7.96
C TYR A 316 19.71 10.45 -8.23
N PRO A 317 19.51 10.90 -9.49
CA PRO A 317 18.41 11.80 -9.81
C PRO A 317 17.06 11.07 -9.83
N VAL A 318 16.00 11.75 -9.41
CA VAL A 318 14.60 11.31 -9.52
C VAL A 318 13.83 12.40 -10.26
N ASP A 319 13.05 12.01 -11.27
CA ASP A 319 12.26 12.94 -12.09
C ASP A 319 10.80 12.94 -11.62
N GLY A 320 10.33 14.07 -11.09
CA GLY A 320 8.97 14.19 -10.58
C GLY A 320 7.86 14.00 -11.63
N ASN A 321 8.10 14.39 -12.89
CA ASN A 321 7.11 14.20 -13.96
C ASN A 321 6.98 12.73 -14.33
N GLN A 322 8.11 12.04 -14.41
CA GLN A 322 8.13 10.61 -14.71
C GLN A 322 7.54 9.78 -13.56
N GLU A 323 7.76 10.18 -12.31
CA GLU A 323 7.08 9.57 -11.16
C GLU A 323 5.55 9.77 -11.23
N LEU A 324 5.05 10.97 -11.59
CA LEU A 324 3.60 11.20 -11.81
C LEU A 324 3.02 10.25 -12.85
N ILE A 325 3.71 10.08 -13.98
CA ILE A 325 3.30 9.17 -15.05
C ILE A 325 3.31 7.73 -14.56
N ALA A 326 4.38 7.30 -13.87
CA ALA A 326 4.51 5.94 -13.37
C ALA A 326 3.43 5.57 -12.36
N PHE A 327 3.16 6.43 -11.38
CA PHE A 327 2.08 6.21 -10.41
C PHE A 327 0.69 6.33 -11.03
N GLY A 328 0.50 7.26 -11.97
CA GLY A 328 -0.76 7.42 -12.69
C GLY A 328 -1.14 6.17 -13.49
N LEU A 329 -0.20 5.65 -14.29
CA LEU A 329 -0.39 4.38 -15.01
C LEU A 329 -0.55 3.21 -14.04
N GLY A 330 0.21 3.17 -12.95
CA GLY A 330 0.12 2.12 -11.94
C GLY A 330 -1.24 2.05 -11.27
N ASN A 331 -1.83 3.21 -10.94
CA ASN A 331 -3.16 3.31 -10.33
C ASN A 331 -4.29 3.08 -11.35
N ILE A 332 -4.12 3.47 -12.61
CA ILE A 332 -5.07 3.11 -13.69
C ILE A 332 -5.15 1.58 -13.82
N VAL A 333 -4.00 0.91 -13.97
CA VAL A 333 -3.96 -0.55 -14.09
C VAL A 333 -4.46 -1.20 -12.81
N GLY A 334 -3.99 -0.76 -11.63
CA GLY A 334 -4.43 -1.27 -10.34
C GLY A 334 -5.94 -1.17 -10.15
N GLY A 335 -6.55 -0.01 -10.47
CA GLY A 335 -7.99 0.20 -10.40
C GLY A 335 -8.77 -0.67 -11.38
N SER A 336 -8.31 -0.86 -12.61
CA SER A 336 -8.96 -1.73 -13.60
C SER A 336 -9.03 -3.20 -13.18
N PHE A 337 -8.09 -3.65 -12.34
CA PHE A 337 -8.07 -5.00 -11.75
C PHE A 337 -8.62 -5.03 -10.31
N LYS A 338 -9.53 -4.12 -9.94
CA LYS A 338 -10.17 -4.08 -8.61
C LYS A 338 -9.21 -3.84 -7.43
N GLY A 339 -8.00 -3.36 -7.69
CA GLY A 339 -7.11 -2.83 -6.66
C GLY A 339 -7.52 -1.42 -6.24
N PHE A 340 -6.96 -0.95 -5.12
CA PHE A 340 -7.15 0.42 -4.64
C PHE A 340 -5.85 1.23 -4.68
N ALA A 341 -6.00 2.54 -4.46
CA ALA A 341 -4.96 3.54 -4.64
C ALA A 341 -3.65 3.16 -3.93
N SER A 342 -2.60 3.10 -4.73
CA SER A 342 -1.26 2.71 -4.32
C SER A 342 -0.28 3.86 -4.47
N SER A 343 0.73 3.86 -3.61
CA SER A 343 1.83 4.82 -3.58
C SER A 343 3.09 4.07 -3.14
N THR A 344 3.98 4.67 -2.37
CA THR A 344 5.08 3.96 -1.70
C THR A 344 4.97 4.09 -0.18
N ALA A 345 5.55 3.12 0.52
CA ALA A 345 5.68 3.16 1.97
C ALA A 345 7.15 3.30 2.38
N LEU A 346 7.40 4.18 3.35
CA LEU A 346 8.73 4.37 3.94
C LEU A 346 9.22 3.08 4.62
N SER A 347 8.34 2.36 5.32
CA SER A 347 8.68 1.10 6.01
C SER A 347 9.14 0.01 5.03
N ARG A 348 8.38 -0.24 3.95
CA ARG A 348 8.75 -1.24 2.93
C ARG A 348 10.00 -0.86 2.17
N SER A 349 10.11 0.40 1.76
CA SER A 349 11.32 0.90 1.09
C SER A 349 12.55 0.83 2.00
N GLY A 350 12.36 1.03 3.31
CA GLY A 350 13.40 0.85 4.33
C GLY A 350 13.83 -0.61 4.49
N VAL A 351 12.89 -1.56 4.45
CA VAL A 351 13.21 -3.00 4.41
C VAL A 351 13.98 -3.33 3.13
N GLN A 352 13.52 -2.83 1.98
CA GLN A 352 14.19 -3.06 0.69
C GLN A 352 15.64 -2.56 0.72
N GLU A 353 15.86 -1.33 1.19
CA GLU A 353 17.20 -0.73 1.25
C GLU A 353 18.10 -1.37 2.33
N SER A 354 17.58 -1.65 3.52
CA SER A 354 18.36 -2.25 4.62
C SER A 354 18.76 -3.71 4.35
N THR A 355 18.00 -4.44 3.55
CA THR A 355 18.34 -5.77 3.03
C THR A 355 19.29 -5.73 1.82
N GLY A 356 19.73 -4.52 1.44
CA GLY A 356 20.74 -4.30 0.40
C GLY A 356 20.19 -4.15 -1.02
N GLY A 357 18.86 -4.08 -1.20
CA GLY A 357 18.25 -3.90 -2.51
C GLY A 357 18.83 -2.70 -3.26
N LYS A 358 19.23 -2.90 -4.51
CA LYS A 358 19.93 -1.92 -5.35
C LYS A 358 19.07 -1.42 -6.50
N THR A 359 18.10 -2.23 -6.95
CA THR A 359 17.29 -1.92 -8.13
C THR A 359 15.83 -2.34 -7.97
N GLN A 360 15.00 -1.92 -8.93
CA GLN A 360 13.59 -2.29 -8.99
C GLN A 360 13.35 -3.77 -9.35
N ILE A 361 14.40 -4.57 -9.59
CA ILE A 361 14.29 -6.03 -9.66
C ILE A 361 13.77 -6.58 -8.33
N ALA A 362 14.16 -5.99 -7.20
CA ALA A 362 13.58 -6.33 -5.89
C ALA A 362 12.05 -6.13 -5.88
N GLY A 363 11.55 -5.09 -6.56
CA GLY A 363 10.12 -4.85 -6.76
C GLY A 363 9.42 -5.97 -7.55
N ILE A 364 10.02 -6.44 -8.64
CA ILE A 364 9.47 -7.57 -9.41
C ILE A 364 9.45 -8.86 -8.58
N ILE A 365 10.52 -9.13 -7.84
CA ILE A 365 10.58 -10.30 -6.96
C ILE A 365 9.51 -10.20 -5.87
N SER A 366 9.32 -9.01 -5.30
CA SER A 366 8.21 -8.72 -4.40
C SER A 366 6.85 -9.01 -5.05
N ALA A 367 6.63 -8.58 -6.29
CA ALA A 367 5.38 -8.88 -7.03
C ALA A 367 5.21 -10.39 -7.29
N VAL A 368 6.28 -11.14 -7.54
CA VAL A 368 6.23 -12.61 -7.67
C VAL A 368 5.84 -13.26 -6.34
N ILE A 369 6.33 -12.78 -5.19
CA ILE A 369 5.89 -13.28 -3.88
C ILE A 369 4.39 -13.01 -3.68
N VAL A 370 3.91 -11.81 -3.98
CA VAL A 370 2.48 -11.49 -3.88
C VAL A 370 1.66 -12.40 -4.81
N LEU A 371 2.14 -12.66 -6.03
CA LEU A 371 1.51 -13.58 -6.98
C LEU A 371 1.37 -15.00 -6.42
N ILE A 372 2.43 -15.53 -5.80
CA ILE A 372 2.41 -16.84 -5.15
C ILE A 372 1.35 -16.88 -4.04
N VAL A 373 1.22 -15.80 -3.26
CA VAL A 373 0.20 -15.71 -2.22
C VAL A 373 -1.21 -15.67 -2.81
N ILE A 374 -1.45 -14.88 -3.87
CA ILE A 374 -2.77 -14.81 -4.54
C ILE A 374 -3.18 -16.18 -5.11
N LEU A 375 -2.24 -16.92 -5.72
CA LEU A 375 -2.55 -18.14 -6.45
C LEU A 375 -2.55 -19.41 -5.60
N GLY A 376 -1.81 -19.46 -4.49
CA GLY A 376 -1.59 -20.73 -3.78
C GLY A 376 -1.54 -20.68 -2.26
N ILE A 377 -1.01 -19.61 -1.65
CA ILE A 377 -0.72 -19.59 -0.20
C ILE A 377 -1.75 -18.75 0.58
N GLY A 378 -2.65 -18.04 -0.10
CA GLY A 378 -3.64 -17.15 0.52
C GLY A 378 -4.49 -17.82 1.61
N PHE A 379 -4.88 -19.09 1.41
CA PHE A 379 -5.68 -19.82 2.39
C PHE A 379 -5.01 -19.95 3.78
N LEU A 380 -3.68 -19.94 3.85
CA LEU A 380 -2.94 -20.01 5.11
C LEU A 380 -3.05 -18.75 5.96
N LEU A 381 -3.47 -17.63 5.35
CA LEU A 381 -3.66 -16.35 6.03
C LEU A 381 -5.08 -16.16 6.55
N ALA A 382 -6.01 -17.08 6.24
CA ALA A 382 -7.40 -17.00 6.70
C ALA A 382 -7.57 -16.94 8.24
N PRO A 383 -6.84 -17.74 9.06
CA PRO A 383 -6.98 -17.69 10.51
C PRO A 383 -6.24 -16.51 11.17
N LEU A 384 -5.54 -15.67 10.39
CA LEU A 384 -4.78 -14.56 10.93
C LEU A 384 -5.71 -13.53 11.58
N GLN A 385 -5.36 -13.06 12.78
CA GLN A 385 -6.06 -11.97 13.48
C GLN A 385 -5.84 -10.64 12.73
N LYS A 386 -6.83 -9.75 12.75
CA LYS A 386 -6.81 -8.49 11.99
C LYS A 386 -5.80 -7.46 12.47
#